data_AF-A0A522YT16-F1
#
_entry.id   AF-A0A522YT16-F1
#
_cell.length_a   1.000
_cell.length_b   1.000
_cell.length_c   1.000
_cell.angle_alpha   90.00
_cell.angle_beta   90.00
_cell.angle_gamma   90.00
#
_symmetry.space_group_name_H-M   'P 1'
#
loop_
_entity.id
_entity.type
_entity.pdbx_description
1 polymer ?
#
loop_
_entity_poly.entity_id
_entity_poly.type
_entity_poly.pdbx_seq_one_letter_code
_entity_poly.pdbx_strand_id
1 'polypeptide(L)'
;NETCYQCHQDKRGPFMWDHAPVRENCATCHDPHGSHNEKMLITRSPLLCQRCHVGGRHPATAYGQAAADTQSSRLQYKGCINCHFAVHGSNHPSGKWLVR
;
A
#
# COMPACT_ATOMS: atom_id res chain seq x y z
N ASN A 1 7.46 -15.75 1.95
CA ASN A 1 6.85 -15.35 0.65
C ASN A 1 7.01 -16.35 -0.47
N GLU A 2 7.91 -17.34 -0.40
CA GLU A 2 8.13 -18.30 -1.52
C GLU A 2 6.86 -19.02 -1.99
N THR A 3 5.97 -19.42 -1.09
CA THR A 3 4.67 -20.03 -1.45
C THR A 3 3.79 -19.09 -2.28
N CYS A 4 3.78 -17.80 -1.95
CA CYS A 4 3.04 -16.78 -2.70
C CYS A 4 3.60 -16.65 -4.13
N TYR A 5 4.92 -16.73 -4.28
CA TYR A 5 5.60 -16.58 -5.58
C TYR A 5 5.43 -17.78 -6.52
N GLN A 6 4.91 -18.91 -6.04
CA GLN A 6 4.54 -20.02 -6.93
C GLN A 6 3.48 -19.60 -7.95
N CYS A 7 2.59 -18.67 -7.57
CA CYS A 7 1.56 -18.12 -8.45
C CYS A 7 1.76 -16.63 -8.75
N HIS A 8 2.29 -15.83 -7.82
CA HIS A 8 2.51 -14.38 -7.96
C HIS A 8 3.97 -14.05 -8.29
N GLN A 9 4.47 -14.64 -9.37
CA GLN A 9 5.87 -14.51 -9.80
C GLN A 9 6.25 -13.06 -10.12
N ASP A 10 5.30 -12.27 -10.61
CA ASP A 10 5.46 -10.85 -10.94
C ASP A 10 5.75 -9.98 -9.70
N LYS A 11 5.52 -10.50 -8.49
CA LYS A 11 5.78 -9.79 -7.21
C LYS A 11 7.09 -10.19 -6.54
N ARG A 12 7.83 -11.15 -7.10
CA ARG A 12 9.06 -11.68 -6.49
C ARG A 12 10.22 -10.68 -6.47
N GLY A 13 10.27 -9.79 -7.44
CA GLY A 13 11.43 -8.91 -7.66
C GLY A 13 12.64 -9.66 -8.25
N PRO A 14 13.84 -9.05 -8.25
CA PRO A 14 14.17 -7.79 -7.57
C PRO A 14 13.57 -6.56 -8.27
N PHE A 15 13.05 -5.62 -7.49
CA PHE A 15 12.69 -4.30 -8.03
C PHE A 15 13.83 -3.30 -7.79
N MET A 16 13.97 -2.30 -8.66
CA MET A 16 14.90 -1.19 -8.45
C MET A 16 14.54 -0.41 -7.17
N TRP A 17 13.25 -0.27 -6.90
CA TRP A 17 12.70 0.36 -5.70
C TRP A 17 11.73 -0.60 -5.04
N ASP A 18 12.20 -1.27 -3.99
CA ASP A 18 11.38 -2.21 -3.21
C ASP A 18 10.50 -1.48 -2.19
N HIS A 19 9.32 -2.03 -1.94
CA HIS A 19 8.54 -1.71 -0.75
C HIS A 19 8.87 -2.72 0.35
N ALA A 20 9.62 -2.29 1.37
CA ALA A 20 10.24 -3.19 2.35
C ALA A 20 9.32 -4.31 2.92
N PRO A 21 8.06 -4.03 3.33
CA PRO A 21 7.17 -5.07 3.86
C PRO A 21 6.87 -6.20 2.87
N VAL A 22 6.87 -5.91 1.56
CA VAL A 22 6.54 -6.88 0.51
C VAL A 22 7.65 -7.91 0.35
N ARG A 23 8.92 -7.51 0.51
CA ARG A 23 10.06 -8.43 0.48
C ARG A 23 10.06 -9.36 1.71
N GLU A 24 9.60 -8.85 2.84
CA GLU A 24 9.66 -9.56 4.12
C GLU A 24 8.50 -10.54 4.30
N ASN A 25 7.26 -10.05 4.21
CA ASN A 25 6.08 -10.89 4.45
C ASN A 25 4.83 -10.34 3.74
N CYS A 26 4.30 -11.08 2.77
CA CYS A 26 3.05 -10.74 2.09
C CYS A 26 1.87 -10.62 3.07
N ALA A 27 1.88 -11.40 4.16
CA ALA A 27 0.83 -11.42 5.16
C ALA A 27 0.81 -10.19 6.08
N THR A 28 1.82 -9.31 5.99
CA THR A 28 1.80 -8.00 6.68
C THR A 28 0.65 -7.13 6.19
N CYS A 29 0.22 -7.32 4.94
CA CYS A 29 -0.87 -6.56 4.32
C CYS A 29 -2.07 -7.43 3.93
N HIS A 30 -1.84 -8.71 3.59
CA HIS A 30 -2.86 -9.61 3.06
C HIS A 30 -3.24 -10.72 4.05
N ASP A 31 -4.52 -11.10 4.06
CA ASP A 31 -4.99 -12.33 4.67
C ASP A 31 -5.14 -13.42 3.58
N PRO A 32 -4.33 -14.49 3.60
CA PRO A 32 -4.40 -15.54 2.58
C PRO A 32 -5.71 -16.37 2.65
N HIS A 33 -6.45 -16.32 3.76
CA HIS A 33 -7.73 -17.02 3.90
C HIS A 33 -8.93 -16.16 3.51
N GLY A 34 -8.71 -14.88 3.21
CA GLY A 34 -9.73 -13.94 2.78
C GLY A 34 -10.01 -12.84 3.81
N SER A 35 -10.59 -11.74 3.33
CA SER A 35 -10.95 -10.60 4.16
C SER A 35 -12.13 -9.86 3.52
N HIS A 36 -12.90 -9.13 4.34
CA HIS A 36 -13.97 -8.25 3.86
C HIS A 36 -13.45 -7.04 3.07
N ASN A 37 -12.14 -6.75 3.13
CA ASN A 37 -11.54 -5.68 2.35
C ASN A 37 -11.10 -6.19 0.96
N GLU A 38 -11.14 -5.30 -0.04
CA GLU A 38 -10.65 -5.61 -1.38
C GLU A 38 -9.22 -6.19 -1.36
N LYS A 39 -8.94 -7.09 -2.30
CA LYS A 39 -7.62 -7.74 -2.44
C LYS A 39 -7.16 -8.48 -1.19
N MET A 40 -8.10 -8.92 -0.37
CA MET A 40 -7.84 -9.65 0.88
C MET A 40 -6.97 -8.84 1.84
N LEU A 41 -7.10 -7.52 1.89
CA LEU A 41 -6.28 -6.70 2.79
C LEU A 41 -6.74 -6.87 4.25
N ILE A 42 -5.80 -6.91 5.19
CA ILE A 42 -6.13 -6.95 6.63
C ILE A 42 -6.78 -5.65 7.11
N THR A 43 -6.64 -4.56 6.34
CA THR A 43 -7.25 -3.25 6.60
C THR A 43 -7.41 -2.50 5.28
N ARG A 44 -8.49 -1.73 5.13
CA ARG A 44 -8.71 -0.90 3.95
C ARG A 44 -7.71 0.25 3.81
N SER A 45 -7.39 0.62 2.57
CA SER A 45 -6.76 1.92 2.27
C SER A 45 -7.69 3.06 2.71
N PRO A 46 -7.17 4.19 3.23
CA PRO A 46 -5.76 4.55 3.43
C PRO A 46 -5.16 4.10 4.78
N LEU A 47 -5.98 3.55 5.69
CA LEU A 47 -5.57 3.23 7.07
C LEU A 47 -4.45 2.19 7.12
N LEU A 48 -4.44 1.22 6.20
CA LEU A 48 -3.36 0.23 6.10
C LEU A 48 -1.99 0.90 5.94
N CYS A 49 -1.88 1.87 5.04
CA CYS A 49 -0.63 2.59 4.77
C CYS A 49 -0.18 3.43 5.97
N GLN A 50 -1.14 4.01 6.70
CA GLN A 50 -0.90 4.89 7.85
C GLN A 50 -0.39 4.14 9.09
N ARG A 51 -0.46 2.80 9.10
CA ARG A 51 0.17 1.98 10.15
C ARG A 51 1.69 2.14 10.19
N CYS A 52 2.30 2.50 9.05
CA CYS A 52 3.73 2.76 8.95
C CYS A 52 4.03 4.20 8.48
N HIS A 53 3.23 4.75 7.56
CA HIS A 53 3.44 6.08 6.99
C HIS A 53 2.71 7.17 7.79
N VAL A 54 3.25 7.51 8.97
CA VAL A 54 2.64 8.48 9.90
C VAL A 54 3.01 9.95 9.64
N GLY A 55 4.12 10.22 8.93
CA GLY A 55 4.69 11.57 8.75
C GLY A 55 4.99 11.96 7.30
N GLY A 56 4.23 11.44 6.34
CA GLY A 56 4.46 11.72 4.92
C GLY A 56 4.36 13.20 4.55
N ARG A 57 5.04 13.62 3.47
CA ARG A 57 5.05 15.00 2.94
C ARG A 57 3.66 15.55 2.61
N HIS A 58 2.66 14.69 2.43
CA HIS A 58 1.26 15.05 2.28
C HIS A 58 0.39 14.16 3.18
N PRO A 59 0.21 14.54 4.46
CA PRO A 59 -0.62 13.77 5.36
C PRO A 59 -2.06 13.81 4.85
N ALA A 60 -2.70 12.65 4.70
CA ALA A 60 -4.09 12.54 4.30
C ALA A 60 -5.10 12.93 5.40
N THR A 61 -4.59 13.33 6.58
CA THR A 61 -5.10 13.16 7.95
C THR A 61 -6.53 12.68 8.14
N ALA A 62 -6.70 11.76 9.12
CA ALA A 62 -7.79 11.91 10.08
C ALA A 62 -7.30 11.74 11.54
N TYR A 63 -6.13 12.29 11.90
CA TYR A 63 -5.73 12.38 13.31
C TYR A 63 -6.18 13.76 13.83
N GLY A 64 -7.31 13.79 14.54
CA GLY A 64 -8.01 15.01 14.94
C GLY A 64 -9.32 15.21 14.17
N GLN A 65 -10.37 15.65 14.87
CA GLN A 65 -11.79 15.69 14.48
C GLN A 65 -12.15 16.50 13.20
N ALA A 66 -11.17 16.98 12.44
CA ALA A 66 -11.37 17.83 11.26
C ALA A 66 -11.52 17.07 9.92
N ALA A 67 -11.43 15.74 9.89
CA ALA A 67 -11.42 14.96 8.65
C ALA A 67 -12.81 14.48 8.16
N ALA A 68 -13.87 14.71 8.92
CA ALA A 68 -15.22 14.28 8.53
C ALA A 68 -15.81 15.09 7.36
N ASP A 69 -15.26 16.28 7.07
CA ASP A 69 -15.83 17.24 6.10
C ASP A 69 -14.96 17.44 4.83
N THR A 70 -13.83 16.76 4.71
CA THR A 70 -12.92 16.98 3.57
C THR A 70 -13.05 15.88 2.53
N GLN A 71 -13.51 16.24 1.33
CA GLN A 71 -13.47 15.40 0.13
C GLN A 71 -12.03 15.20 -0.38
N SER A 72 -11.15 14.66 0.47
CA SER A 72 -9.75 14.45 0.15
C SER A 72 -9.60 13.18 -0.69
N SER A 73 -9.01 13.29 -1.87
CA SER A 73 -8.63 12.16 -2.73
C SER A 73 -7.69 11.15 -2.06
N ARG A 74 -7.12 11.51 -0.90
CA ARG A 74 -6.28 10.66 -0.06
C ARG A 74 -7.07 9.83 0.95
N LEU A 75 -8.30 10.23 1.26
CA LEU A 75 -9.24 9.52 2.15
C LEU A 75 -10.35 8.80 1.39
N GLN A 76 -10.64 9.25 0.17
CA GLN A 76 -11.72 8.71 -0.65
C GLN A 76 -11.23 7.64 -1.65
N TYR A 77 -12.10 6.68 -1.92
CA TYR A 77 -11.89 5.59 -2.87
C TYR A 77 -10.60 4.80 -2.56
N LYS A 78 -9.72 4.68 -3.54
CA LYS A 78 -8.42 4.03 -3.50
C LYS A 78 -7.40 4.81 -2.61
N GLY A 79 -7.70 6.06 -2.24
CA GLY A 79 -6.90 6.84 -1.30
C GLY A 79 -5.45 7.01 -1.76
N CYS A 80 -4.50 6.47 -0.99
CA CYS A 80 -3.06 6.51 -1.29
C CYS A 80 -2.72 5.93 -2.67
N ILE A 81 -3.39 4.83 -3.06
CA ILE A 81 -3.07 4.10 -4.30
C ILE A 81 -3.64 4.77 -5.56
N ASN A 82 -4.32 5.92 -5.44
CA ASN A 82 -4.62 6.78 -6.58
C ASN A 82 -3.34 7.35 -7.23
N CYS A 83 -2.30 7.58 -6.42
CA CYS A 83 -1.00 8.07 -6.89
C CYS A 83 0.10 7.01 -6.69
N HIS A 84 0.07 6.27 -5.58
CA HIS A 84 1.07 5.26 -5.24
C HIS A 84 0.62 3.85 -5.66
N PHE A 85 0.45 3.60 -6.95
CA PHE A 85 -0.08 2.32 -7.42
C PHE A 85 0.95 1.18 -7.45
N ALA A 86 2.26 1.49 -7.49
CA ALA A 86 3.33 0.50 -7.55
C ALA A 86 3.71 -0.05 -6.14
N VAL A 87 2.71 -0.36 -5.30
CA VAL A 87 2.89 -0.72 -3.88
C VAL A 87 3.70 -2.00 -3.64
N HIS A 88 3.91 -2.82 -4.67
CA HIS A 88 4.71 -4.04 -4.59
C HIS A 88 6.18 -3.83 -5.00
N GLY A 89 6.53 -2.63 -5.47
CA GLY A 89 7.85 -2.29 -5.97
C GLY A 89 7.79 -1.68 -7.38
N SER A 90 8.84 -0.95 -7.76
CA SER A 90 8.95 -0.28 -9.06
C SER A 90 10.34 -0.47 -9.68
N ASN A 91 10.36 -0.66 -11.01
CA ASN A 91 11.59 -0.67 -11.82
C ASN A 91 11.84 0.64 -12.58
N HIS A 92 11.02 1.66 -12.36
CA HIS A 92 11.19 2.94 -13.01
C HIS A 92 12.31 3.74 -12.31
N PRO A 93 13.24 4.42 -13.02
CA PRO A 93 14.31 5.21 -12.39
C PRO A 93 13.78 6.25 -11.38
N SER A 94 12.65 6.88 -11.69
CA SER A 94 11.92 7.80 -10.80
C SER A 94 10.80 7.13 -9.97
N GLY A 95 10.95 5.84 -9.67
CA GLY A 95 9.99 4.98 -8.98
C GLY A 95 10.18 4.87 -7.46
N LYS A 96 11.14 5.60 -6.88
CA LYS A 96 11.47 5.58 -5.44
C LYS A 96 10.27 5.78 -4.52
N TRP A 97 9.25 6.52 -4.97
CA TRP A 97 8.03 6.79 -4.20
C TRP A 97 6.83 5.92 -4.64
N LEU A 98 7.06 4.86 -5.42
CA LEU A 98 6.05 3.90 -5.87
C LEU A 98 4.88 4.51 -6.64
N VAL A 99 5.15 5.62 -7.35
CA VAL A 99 4.16 6.36 -8.17
C VAL A 99 4.14 5.93 -9.64
N ARG A 100 5.03 5.02 -10.02
CA ARG A 100 5.23 4.45 -11.37
C ARG A 100 6.25 3.35 -11.28
#